data_AF-A0A2H0QGA0-F1
#
_entry.id   AF-A0A2H0QGA0-F1
#
_cell.length_a   1.000
_cell.length_b   1.000
_cell.length_c   1.000
_cell.angle_alpha   90.00
_cell.angle_beta   90.00
_cell.angle_gamma   90.00
#
_symmetry.space_group_name_H-M   'P 1'
#
loop_
_entity.id
_entity.type
_entity.pdbx_description
1 polymer ?
#
loop_
_entity_poly.entity_id
_entity_poly.type
_entity_poly.pdbx_seq_one_letter_code
_entity_poly.pdbx_strand_id
1 'polypeptide(L)'
;MTTNRIGFRQFKNKLVKSEEVSIVVDSNILIAYYDEIHSSHELVRNFLKEIDSITKINFFTTVTTKAEFLDYQRRRFLSEGLLDLVDEYNARIPISTVARFAINTVKGRRNDRQKKEDQKSNKNPEHEFDSRVAYFTDSEIKEVKKAFRARDIEDETGWLKVCETFLRDRLVKQEAHIDEFCEYLSPHKEDQKALFVDRHVDWKKATSISTTSGMSYSDSLILNMLLHTKIDYIMTLDYDMVYAAAVSAQDKWVILPDDRIKGFKATLKGIQ
;
A
#
# COMPACT_ATOMS: atom_id res chain seq x y z
N MET A 1 28.10 13.97 7.37
CA MET A 1 27.46 12.66 7.62
C MET A 1 26.50 12.37 6.50
N THR A 2 26.53 11.15 5.98
CA THR A 2 25.70 10.73 4.84
C THR A 2 24.28 10.49 5.34
N THR A 3 23.30 11.19 4.77
CA THR A 3 21.88 10.96 5.09
C THR A 3 21.50 9.52 4.69
N ASN A 4 20.85 8.76 5.56
CA ASN A 4 20.43 7.36 5.32
C ASN A 4 19.24 7.21 4.34
N ARG A 5 19.15 8.13 3.36
CA ARG A 5 18.12 8.13 2.32
C ARG A 5 18.78 8.23 0.96
N ILE A 6 18.19 7.58 -0.02
CA ILE A 6 18.73 7.49 -1.36
C ILE A 6 17.62 7.59 -2.41
N GLY A 7 17.85 8.42 -3.42
CA GLY A 7 16.89 8.62 -4.50
C GLY A 7 16.89 7.44 -5.45
N PHE A 8 15.78 7.21 -6.13
CA PHE A 8 15.67 6.16 -7.16
C PHE A 8 16.85 6.19 -8.14
N ARG A 9 17.19 7.36 -8.70
CA ARG A 9 18.34 7.49 -9.61
C ARG A 9 19.67 7.17 -8.94
N GLN A 10 19.88 7.67 -7.73
CA GLN A 10 21.12 7.45 -7.00
C GLN A 10 21.27 5.98 -6.59
N PHE A 11 20.19 5.32 -6.16
CA PHE A 11 20.16 3.92 -5.80
C PHE A 11 20.48 3.05 -7.02
N LYS A 12 19.80 3.31 -8.15
CA LYS A 12 20.09 2.65 -9.43
C LYS A 12 21.57 2.73 -9.81
N ASN A 13 22.18 3.90 -9.67
CA ASN A 13 23.60 4.10 -9.99
C ASN A 13 24.56 3.37 -9.04
N LYS A 14 24.11 2.96 -7.84
CA LYS A 14 24.89 2.16 -6.90
C LYS A 14 24.79 0.67 -7.17
N LEU A 15 23.81 0.21 -7.94
CA LEU A 15 23.62 -1.21 -8.22
C LEU A 15 24.78 -1.72 -9.07
N VAL A 16 25.39 -2.82 -8.63
CA VAL A 16 26.45 -3.52 -9.36
C VAL A 16 25.85 -4.79 -9.98
N LYS A 17 26.21 -5.05 -11.23
CA LYS A 17 25.74 -6.24 -11.95
C LYS A 17 26.27 -7.49 -11.24
N SER A 18 25.37 -8.44 -10.94
CA SER A 18 25.64 -9.72 -10.27
C SER A 18 25.66 -9.71 -8.73
N GLU A 19 25.30 -8.58 -8.09
CA GLU A 19 25.06 -8.55 -6.64
C GLU A 19 23.58 -8.79 -6.34
N GLU A 20 23.27 -9.69 -5.41
CA GLU A 20 21.90 -9.81 -4.91
C GLU A 20 21.60 -8.70 -3.91
N VAL A 21 20.55 -7.93 -4.16
CA VAL A 21 20.12 -6.84 -3.28
C VAL A 21 18.77 -7.19 -2.67
N SER A 22 18.68 -7.14 -1.34
CA SER A 22 17.43 -7.38 -0.61
C SER A 22 16.79 -6.06 -0.21
N ILE A 23 15.47 -5.94 -0.41
CA ILE A 23 14.74 -4.69 -0.12
C ILE A 23 13.41 -5.04 0.55
N VAL A 24 13.13 -4.47 1.73
CA VAL A 24 11.78 -4.48 2.30
C VAL A 24 10.92 -3.45 1.56
N VAL A 25 9.75 -3.85 1.11
CA VAL A 25 8.83 -2.98 0.37
C VAL A 25 7.69 -2.54 1.29
N ASP A 26 7.41 -1.24 1.28
CA ASP A 26 6.28 -0.65 2.00
C ASP A 26 4.95 -0.80 1.23
N SER A 27 3.81 -0.69 1.92
CA SER A 27 2.49 -0.94 1.34
C SER A 27 2.16 0.07 0.23
N ASN A 28 2.56 1.34 0.39
CA ASN A 28 2.36 2.39 -0.61
C ASN A 28 3.10 2.14 -1.94
N ILE A 29 4.26 1.45 -1.93
CA ILE A 29 4.97 1.08 -3.17
C ILE A 29 4.18 0.01 -3.92
N LEU A 30 3.68 -1.00 -3.20
CA LEU A 30 2.86 -2.05 -3.80
C LEU A 30 1.54 -1.49 -4.34
N ILE A 31 0.89 -0.60 -3.58
CA ILE A 31 -0.33 0.09 -4.03
C ILE A 31 -0.03 0.88 -5.30
N ALA A 32 1.01 1.72 -5.30
CA ALA A 32 1.40 2.48 -6.49
C ALA A 32 1.70 1.56 -7.68
N TYR A 33 2.36 0.42 -7.46
CA TYR A 33 2.70 -0.51 -8.52
C TYR A 33 1.48 -1.20 -9.16
N TYR A 34 0.46 -1.58 -8.37
CA TYR A 34 -0.72 -2.32 -8.86
C TYR A 34 -1.95 -1.46 -9.17
N ASP A 35 -1.96 -0.20 -8.73
CA ASP A 35 -3.06 0.73 -8.96
C ASP A 35 -2.70 1.78 -10.01
N GLU A 36 -3.23 1.62 -11.23
CA GLU A 36 -2.91 2.46 -12.39
C GLU A 36 -3.37 3.91 -12.22
N ILE A 37 -4.34 4.19 -11.35
CA ILE A 37 -4.80 5.56 -11.07
C ILE A 37 -3.92 6.25 -10.00
N HIS A 38 -3.01 5.53 -9.34
CA HIS A 38 -2.11 6.10 -8.35
C HIS A 38 -1.14 7.08 -9.01
N SER A 39 -0.96 8.27 -8.42
CA SER A 39 -0.13 9.35 -8.97
C SER A 39 1.32 8.91 -9.24
N SER A 40 1.87 8.05 -8.39
CA SER A 40 3.21 7.47 -8.54
C SER A 40 3.29 6.17 -9.35
N HIS A 41 2.20 5.71 -10.00
CA HIS A 41 2.15 4.40 -10.66
C HIS A 41 3.29 4.23 -11.69
N GLU A 42 3.33 5.10 -12.68
CA GLU A 42 4.33 5.04 -13.75
C GLU A 42 5.75 5.21 -13.21
N LEU A 43 5.93 6.08 -12.21
CA LEU A 43 7.24 6.30 -11.58
C LEU A 43 7.76 5.02 -10.91
N VAL A 44 6.95 4.41 -10.06
CA VAL A 44 7.32 3.18 -9.32
C VAL A 44 7.50 2.02 -10.30
N ARG A 45 6.57 1.83 -11.23
CA ARG A 45 6.61 0.75 -12.22
C ARG A 45 7.85 0.84 -13.10
N ASN A 46 8.21 2.02 -13.59
CA ASN A 46 9.40 2.19 -14.42
C ASN A 46 10.68 2.01 -13.60
N PHE A 47 10.74 2.53 -12.37
CA PHE A 47 11.88 2.32 -11.49
C PHE A 47 12.13 0.84 -11.19
N LEU A 48 11.08 0.08 -10.81
CA LEU A 48 11.20 -1.35 -10.51
C LEU A 48 11.67 -2.15 -11.73
N LYS A 49 11.14 -1.87 -12.93
CA LYS A 49 11.63 -2.49 -14.18
C LYS A 49 13.10 -2.18 -14.46
N GLU A 50 13.51 -0.94 -14.23
CA GLU A 50 14.89 -0.52 -14.49
C GLU A 50 15.88 -1.23 -13.56
N ILE A 51 15.59 -1.35 -12.26
CA ILE A 51 16.49 -1.99 -11.31
C ILE A 51 16.56 -3.52 -11.50
N ASP A 52 15.44 -4.15 -11.85
CA ASP A 52 15.36 -5.58 -12.18
C ASP A 52 16.21 -5.93 -13.43
N SER A 53 16.33 -4.99 -14.38
CA SER A 53 17.21 -5.16 -15.55
C SER A 53 18.72 -5.07 -15.25
N ILE A 54 19.10 -4.54 -14.09
CA ILE A 54 20.51 -4.30 -13.72
C ILE A 54 21.04 -5.44 -12.86
N THR A 55 20.27 -5.84 -11.84
CA THR A 55 20.68 -6.88 -10.91
C THR A 55 19.50 -7.64 -10.33
N LYS A 56 19.78 -8.80 -9.72
CA LYS A 56 18.77 -9.59 -9.05
C LYS A 56 18.37 -8.92 -7.73
N ILE A 57 17.09 -8.57 -7.62
CA ILE A 57 16.54 -7.98 -6.40
C ILE A 57 15.57 -8.94 -5.74
N ASN A 58 15.79 -9.18 -4.45
CA ASN A 58 14.89 -9.94 -3.60
C ASN A 58 14.01 -8.94 -2.83
N PHE A 59 12.76 -8.79 -3.26
CA PHE A 59 11.79 -7.96 -2.55
C PHE A 59 11.17 -8.75 -1.40
N PHE A 60 11.10 -8.12 -0.23
CA PHE A 60 10.51 -8.68 0.97
C PHE A 60 9.30 -7.87 1.40
N THR A 61 8.27 -8.54 1.89
CA THR A 61 7.09 -7.91 2.49
C THR A 61 6.90 -8.38 3.92
N THR A 62 6.20 -7.58 4.74
CA THR A 62 5.83 -7.94 6.11
C THR A 62 4.35 -8.33 6.19
N VAL A 63 3.92 -8.86 7.34
CA VAL A 63 2.51 -9.20 7.56
C VAL A 63 1.63 -7.96 7.48
N THR A 64 2.11 -6.85 8.06
CA THR A 64 1.44 -5.56 8.06
C THR A 64 1.33 -5.02 6.64
N THR A 65 2.43 -5.02 5.89
CA THR A 65 2.47 -4.59 4.50
C THR A 65 1.47 -5.36 3.63
N LYS A 66 1.49 -6.71 3.71
CA LYS A 66 0.57 -7.57 2.95
C LYS A 66 -0.89 -7.32 3.34
N ALA A 67 -1.18 -7.19 4.64
CA ALA A 67 -2.53 -6.91 5.12
C ALA A 67 -3.06 -5.57 4.61
N GLU A 68 -2.26 -4.50 4.67
CA GLU A 68 -2.64 -3.17 4.18
C GLU A 68 -2.88 -3.15 2.67
N PHE A 69 -1.99 -3.80 1.90
CA PHE A 69 -2.16 -3.94 0.46
C PHE A 69 -3.46 -4.69 0.12
N LEU A 70 -3.72 -5.83 0.76
CA LEU A 70 -4.92 -6.62 0.50
C LEU A 70 -6.19 -5.88 0.93
N ASP A 71 -6.17 -5.12 2.03
CA ASP A 71 -7.32 -4.31 2.44
C ASP A 71 -7.57 -3.13 1.47
N TYR A 72 -6.52 -2.54 0.92
CA TYR A 72 -6.64 -1.58 -0.17
C TYR A 72 -7.32 -2.22 -1.40
N GLN A 73 -6.84 -3.37 -1.86
CA GLN A 73 -7.43 -4.07 -3.01
C GLN A 73 -8.88 -4.51 -2.74
N ARG A 74 -9.19 -4.95 -1.52
CA ARG A 74 -10.56 -5.27 -1.10
C ARG A 74 -11.49 -4.07 -1.29
N ARG A 75 -11.09 -2.89 -0.83
CA ARG A 75 -11.88 -1.66 -0.97
C ARG A 75 -12.06 -1.29 -2.44
N ARG A 76 -10.99 -1.34 -3.23
CA ARG A 76 -11.02 -1.10 -4.68
C ARG A 76 -12.02 -2.02 -5.38
N PHE A 77 -11.89 -3.34 -5.22
CA PHE A 77 -12.72 -4.33 -5.92
C PHE A 77 -14.18 -4.27 -5.50
N LEU A 78 -14.47 -4.06 -4.22
CA LEU A 78 -15.85 -3.84 -3.77
C LEU A 78 -16.43 -2.54 -4.33
N SER A 79 -15.64 -1.46 -4.40
CA SER A 79 -16.11 -0.20 -4.95
C SER A 79 -16.47 -0.34 -6.43
N GLU A 80 -15.54 -0.88 -7.24
CA GLU A 80 -15.76 -1.16 -8.65
C GLU A 80 -16.98 -2.06 -8.86
N GLY A 81 -17.03 -3.21 -8.18
CA GLY A 81 -18.14 -4.15 -8.33
C GLY A 81 -19.50 -3.59 -7.91
N LEU A 82 -19.57 -2.77 -6.85
CA LEU A 82 -20.81 -2.12 -6.43
C LEU A 82 -21.29 -1.05 -7.42
N LEU A 83 -20.36 -0.33 -8.05
CA LEU A 83 -20.69 0.65 -9.09
C LEU A 83 -21.20 -0.07 -10.34
N ASP A 84 -20.50 -1.10 -10.80
CA ASP A 84 -20.90 -1.91 -11.95
C ASP A 84 -22.26 -2.58 -11.70
N LEU A 85 -22.55 -2.96 -10.45
CA LEU A 85 -23.83 -3.56 -10.06
C LEU A 85 -25.03 -2.64 -10.34
N VAL A 86 -24.88 -1.32 -10.16
CA VAL A 86 -25.96 -0.36 -10.43
C VAL A 86 -25.92 0.21 -11.85
N ASP A 87 -24.76 0.25 -12.48
CA ASP A 87 -24.56 0.88 -13.79
C ASP A 87 -24.69 -0.13 -14.95
N GLU A 88 -24.08 -1.32 -14.83
CA GLU A 88 -23.93 -2.29 -15.93
C GLU A 88 -24.73 -3.58 -15.70
N TYR A 89 -24.70 -4.12 -14.48
CA TYR A 89 -25.32 -5.42 -14.14
C TYR A 89 -26.71 -5.31 -13.54
N ASN A 90 -27.27 -4.11 -13.51
CA ASN A 90 -28.55 -3.77 -12.90
C ASN A 90 -29.71 -4.73 -13.29
N ALA A 91 -29.72 -5.20 -14.55
CA ALA A 91 -30.73 -6.15 -15.04
C ALA A 91 -30.38 -7.64 -14.84
N ARG A 92 -29.13 -7.96 -14.53
CA ARG A 92 -28.61 -9.35 -14.44
C ARG A 92 -28.44 -9.83 -13.00
N ILE A 93 -28.09 -8.94 -12.10
CA ILE A 93 -27.91 -9.24 -10.68
C ILE A 93 -28.96 -8.43 -9.91
N PRO A 94 -30.13 -9.01 -9.65
CA PRO A 94 -31.20 -8.31 -8.97
C PRO A 94 -30.80 -8.00 -7.53
N ILE A 95 -31.00 -6.74 -7.12
CA ILE A 95 -30.78 -6.26 -5.77
C ILE A 95 -31.98 -5.43 -5.33
N SER A 96 -32.21 -5.38 -4.01
CA SER A 96 -33.31 -4.60 -3.44
C SER A 96 -33.19 -3.10 -3.78
N THR A 97 -34.34 -2.41 -3.82
CA THR A 97 -34.37 -0.96 -4.02
C THR A 97 -33.59 -0.20 -2.93
N VAL A 98 -33.58 -0.72 -1.70
CA VAL A 98 -32.85 -0.14 -0.56
C VAL A 98 -31.33 -0.26 -0.78
N ALA A 99 -30.85 -1.43 -1.19
CA ALA A 99 -29.45 -1.65 -1.52
C ALA A 99 -28.98 -0.74 -2.67
N ARG A 100 -29.80 -0.65 -3.73
CA ARG A 100 -29.54 0.22 -4.87
C ARG A 100 -29.48 1.70 -4.49
N PHE A 101 -30.41 2.15 -3.65
CA PHE A 101 -30.41 3.52 -3.15
C PHE A 101 -29.12 3.82 -2.37
N ALA A 102 -28.73 2.93 -1.44
CA ALA A 102 -27.51 3.08 -0.66
C ALA A 102 -26.25 3.17 -1.53
N ILE A 103 -26.13 2.33 -2.56
CA ILE A 103 -25.01 2.39 -3.52
C ILE A 103 -24.98 3.74 -4.23
N ASN A 104 -26.13 4.21 -4.76
CA ASN A 104 -26.20 5.49 -5.46
C ASN A 104 -25.88 6.69 -4.56
N THR A 105 -26.30 6.65 -3.29
CA THR A 105 -25.96 7.68 -2.31
C THR A 105 -24.45 7.75 -2.06
N VAL A 106 -23.81 6.60 -1.84
CA VAL A 106 -22.35 6.51 -1.66
C VAL A 106 -21.60 6.91 -2.94
N LYS A 107 -22.08 6.48 -4.11
CA LYS A 107 -21.55 6.87 -5.42
C LYS A 107 -21.52 8.39 -5.59
N GLY A 108 -22.60 9.09 -5.23
CA GLY A 108 -22.66 10.54 -5.25
C GLY A 108 -21.56 11.19 -4.40
N ARG A 109 -21.39 10.75 -3.15
CA ARG A 109 -20.34 11.25 -2.25
C ARG A 109 -18.93 10.98 -2.78
N ARG A 110 -18.69 9.79 -3.36
CA ARG A 110 -17.41 9.46 -4.01
C ARG A 110 -17.12 10.40 -5.17
N ASN A 111 -18.09 10.61 -6.05
CA ASN A 111 -17.92 11.50 -7.21
C ASN A 111 -17.60 12.94 -6.78
N ASP A 112 -18.23 13.43 -5.72
CA ASP A 112 -17.94 14.76 -5.19
C ASP A 112 -16.54 14.86 -4.58
N ARG A 113 -16.06 13.81 -3.88
CA ARG A 113 -14.67 13.75 -3.40
C ARG A 113 -13.68 13.76 -4.56
N GLN A 114 -13.91 12.93 -5.57
CA GLN A 114 -13.03 12.83 -6.73
C GLN A 114 -12.95 14.17 -7.48
N LYS A 115 -14.07 14.82 -7.76
CA LYS A 115 -14.09 16.15 -8.39
C LYS A 115 -13.31 17.19 -7.57
N LYS A 116 -13.42 17.16 -6.24
CA LYS A 116 -12.66 18.07 -5.37
C LYS A 116 -11.17 17.79 -5.43
N GLU A 117 -10.77 16.52 -5.52
CA GLU A 117 -9.38 16.12 -5.65
C GLU A 117 -8.80 16.53 -7.01
N ASP A 118 -9.52 16.27 -8.10
CA ASP A 118 -9.15 16.72 -9.44
C ASP A 118 -8.92 18.25 -9.48
N GLN A 119 -9.80 19.02 -8.83
CA GLN A 119 -9.66 20.47 -8.73
C GLN A 119 -8.41 20.91 -7.95
N LYS A 120 -7.98 20.16 -6.92
CA LYS A 120 -6.76 20.47 -6.17
C LYS A 120 -5.53 20.18 -7.01
N SER A 121 -5.45 19.00 -7.62
CA SER A 121 -4.34 18.62 -8.51
C SER A 121 -4.21 19.57 -9.71
N ASN A 122 -5.33 20.03 -10.28
CA ASN A 122 -5.30 20.99 -11.39
C ASN A 122 -4.87 22.41 -10.96
N LYS A 123 -5.13 22.80 -9.71
CA LYS A 123 -4.76 24.13 -9.19
C LYS A 123 -3.33 24.19 -8.65
N ASN A 124 -2.83 23.08 -8.11
CA ASN A 124 -1.50 22.98 -7.55
C ASN A 124 -0.75 21.80 -8.19
N PRO A 125 0.19 22.04 -9.12
CA PRO A 125 1.00 20.99 -9.72
C PRO A 125 1.84 20.16 -8.73
N GLU A 126 2.09 20.69 -7.53
CA GLU A 126 2.79 19.95 -6.45
C GLU A 126 1.84 19.06 -5.63
N HIS A 127 0.52 19.19 -5.81
CA HIS A 127 -0.47 18.37 -5.13
C HIS A 127 -0.65 17.03 -5.85
N GLU A 128 -0.07 15.98 -5.28
CA GLU A 128 -0.26 14.62 -5.77
C GLU A 128 -1.71 14.16 -5.62
N PHE A 129 -2.26 13.60 -6.69
CA PHE A 129 -3.60 13.03 -6.68
C PHE A 129 -3.68 11.83 -5.73
N ASP A 130 -4.59 11.87 -4.76
CA ASP A 130 -4.85 10.74 -3.87
C ASP A 130 -5.79 9.71 -4.53
N SER A 131 -5.26 8.58 -5.02
CA SER A 131 -6.10 7.56 -5.68
C SER A 131 -7.20 6.98 -4.80
N ARG A 132 -7.08 7.06 -3.47
CA ARG A 132 -8.09 6.53 -2.54
C ARG A 132 -9.45 7.20 -2.71
N VAL A 133 -9.48 8.44 -3.22
CA VAL A 133 -10.75 9.16 -3.43
C VAL A 133 -11.61 8.54 -4.54
N ALA A 134 -11.01 7.75 -5.44
CA ALA A 134 -11.72 7.05 -6.50
C ALA A 134 -12.56 5.87 -5.98
N TYR A 135 -12.30 5.43 -4.75
CA TYR A 135 -12.93 4.27 -4.14
C TYR A 135 -13.82 4.66 -2.95
N PHE A 136 -14.71 3.74 -2.57
CA PHE A 136 -15.50 3.87 -1.37
C PHE A 136 -14.61 3.68 -0.14
N THR A 137 -14.87 4.48 0.89
CA THR A 137 -14.24 4.29 2.18
C THR A 137 -14.82 3.08 2.89
N ASP A 138 -14.15 2.65 3.96
CA ASP A 138 -14.61 1.51 4.75
C ASP A 138 -15.95 1.75 5.44
N SER A 139 -16.20 2.99 5.87
CA SER A 139 -17.49 3.38 6.44
C SER A 139 -18.60 3.35 5.39
N GLU A 140 -18.30 3.75 4.16
CA GLU A 140 -19.24 3.72 3.04
C GLU A 140 -19.56 2.30 2.59
N ILE A 141 -18.56 1.42 2.48
CA ILE A 141 -18.79 0.00 2.20
C ILE A 141 -19.66 -0.62 3.30
N LYS A 142 -19.42 -0.28 4.58
CA LYS A 142 -20.26 -0.73 5.70
C LYS A 142 -21.68 -0.18 5.61
N GLU A 143 -21.87 1.05 5.16
CA GLU A 143 -23.19 1.65 4.94
C GLU A 143 -23.96 0.90 3.85
N VAL A 144 -23.34 0.65 2.69
CA VAL A 144 -23.93 -0.18 1.62
C VAL A 144 -24.26 -1.58 2.14
N LYS A 145 -23.31 -2.25 2.80
CA LYS A 145 -23.50 -3.61 3.33
C LYS A 145 -24.72 -3.72 4.25
N LYS A 146 -25.03 -2.69 5.06
CA LYS A 146 -26.21 -2.69 5.94
C LYS A 146 -27.55 -2.66 5.19
N ALA A 147 -27.55 -2.22 3.93
CA ALA A 147 -28.73 -2.22 3.07
C ALA A 147 -28.98 -3.58 2.39
N PHE A 148 -28.00 -4.49 2.42
CA PHE A 148 -28.14 -5.85 1.90
C PHE A 148 -28.56 -6.82 3.01
N ARG A 149 -29.31 -7.85 2.62
CA ARG A 149 -29.44 -9.07 3.43
C ARG A 149 -28.14 -9.89 3.33
N ALA A 150 -27.87 -10.72 4.34
CA ALA A 150 -26.65 -11.52 4.35
C ALA A 150 -26.62 -12.54 3.20
N ARG A 151 -27.73 -13.25 2.97
CA ARG A 151 -27.91 -14.28 1.94
C ARG A 151 -28.94 -13.83 0.92
N ASP A 152 -28.94 -14.53 -0.22
CA ASP A 152 -29.96 -14.38 -1.26
C ASP A 152 -31.33 -14.77 -0.68
N ILE A 153 -32.37 -14.05 -1.08
CA ILE A 153 -33.76 -14.32 -0.69
C ILE A 153 -34.66 -14.11 -1.89
N GLU A 154 -35.46 -15.13 -2.19
CA GLU A 154 -36.32 -15.14 -3.39
C GLU A 154 -35.48 -14.81 -4.62
N ASP A 155 -35.74 -13.67 -5.25
CA ASP A 155 -35.05 -13.19 -6.45
C ASP A 155 -34.07 -12.04 -6.15
N GLU A 156 -33.71 -11.77 -4.88
CA GLU A 156 -32.76 -10.72 -4.51
C GLU A 156 -31.39 -11.27 -4.09
N THR A 157 -30.33 -10.70 -4.66
CA THR A 157 -28.94 -11.02 -4.35
C THR A 157 -28.53 -10.43 -3.00
N GLY A 158 -28.01 -11.26 -2.11
CA GLY A 158 -27.47 -10.87 -0.81
C GLY A 158 -25.99 -10.46 -0.85
N TRP A 159 -25.51 -9.90 0.26
CA TRP A 159 -24.13 -9.40 0.38
C TRP A 159 -23.07 -10.47 0.16
N LEU A 160 -23.29 -11.71 0.65
CA LEU A 160 -22.32 -12.78 0.45
C LEU A 160 -22.13 -13.12 -1.03
N LYS A 161 -23.20 -13.06 -1.82
CA LYS A 161 -23.13 -13.28 -3.27
C LYS A 161 -22.45 -12.12 -3.99
N VAL A 162 -22.65 -10.88 -3.53
CA VAL A 162 -21.85 -9.72 -4.00
C VAL A 162 -20.35 -9.94 -3.76
N CYS A 163 -19.96 -10.40 -2.56
CA CYS A 163 -18.57 -10.72 -2.27
C CYS A 163 -18.02 -11.87 -3.13
N GLU A 164 -18.82 -12.91 -3.35
CA GLU A 164 -18.42 -14.02 -4.23
C GLU A 164 -18.18 -13.53 -5.66
N THR A 165 -19.09 -12.72 -6.21
CA THR A 165 -19.05 -12.23 -7.59
C THR A 165 -17.92 -11.23 -7.83
N PHE A 166 -17.72 -10.27 -6.92
CA PHE A 166 -16.85 -9.12 -7.20
C PHE A 166 -15.54 -9.08 -6.41
N LEU A 167 -15.42 -9.85 -5.32
CA LEU A 167 -14.27 -9.76 -4.42
C LEU A 167 -13.41 -11.02 -4.38
N ARG A 168 -14.02 -12.20 -4.19
CA ARG A 168 -13.32 -13.43 -3.82
C ARG A 168 -12.14 -13.75 -4.74
N ASP A 169 -12.41 -14.01 -6.01
CA ASP A 169 -11.38 -14.49 -6.94
C ASP A 169 -10.35 -13.40 -7.26
N ARG A 170 -10.80 -12.13 -7.29
CA ARG A 170 -9.90 -10.99 -7.50
C ARG A 170 -8.92 -10.83 -6.35
N LEU A 171 -9.38 -10.96 -5.10
CA LEU A 171 -8.53 -10.83 -3.91
C LEU A 171 -7.56 -12.00 -3.77
N VAL A 172 -8.02 -13.24 -4.01
CA VAL A 172 -7.15 -14.43 -4.07
C VAL A 172 -6.06 -14.27 -5.13
N LYS A 173 -6.42 -13.75 -6.31
CA LYS A 173 -5.45 -13.48 -7.37
C LYS A 173 -4.43 -12.41 -6.97
N GLN A 174 -4.86 -11.34 -6.29
CA GLN A 174 -3.92 -10.33 -5.79
C GLN A 174 -2.99 -10.86 -4.70
N GLU A 175 -3.49 -11.74 -3.83
CA GLU A 175 -2.65 -12.42 -2.85
C GLU A 175 -1.56 -13.28 -3.52
N ALA A 176 -1.91 -14.03 -4.56
CA ALA A 176 -0.93 -14.80 -5.32
C ALA A 176 0.10 -13.88 -6.01
N HIS A 177 -0.34 -12.78 -6.63
CA HIS A 177 0.57 -11.84 -7.29
C HIS A 177 1.58 -11.20 -6.32
N ILE A 178 1.16 -10.83 -5.10
CA ILE A 178 2.10 -10.27 -4.11
C ILE A 178 3.07 -11.34 -3.60
N ASP A 179 2.64 -12.60 -3.46
CA ASP A 179 3.52 -13.70 -3.04
C ASP A 179 4.54 -14.10 -4.14
N GLU A 180 4.18 -13.90 -5.42
CA GLU A 180 5.12 -14.03 -6.54
C GLU A 180 6.09 -12.85 -6.64
N PHE A 181 5.62 -11.65 -6.29
CA PHE A 181 6.42 -10.42 -6.38
C PHE A 181 7.34 -10.20 -5.17
N CYS A 182 6.92 -10.61 -3.98
CA CYS A 182 7.63 -10.38 -2.72
C CYS A 182 7.68 -11.66 -1.88
N GLU A 183 8.84 -11.93 -1.30
CA GLU A 183 8.97 -12.96 -0.29
C GLU A 183 8.45 -12.46 1.07
N TYR A 184 7.51 -13.19 1.67
CA TYR A 184 7.02 -12.88 3.02
C TYR A 184 8.12 -13.11 4.06
N LEU A 185 8.54 -12.04 4.73
CA LEU A 185 9.56 -12.03 5.76
C LEU A 185 8.97 -12.49 7.10
N SER A 186 9.53 -13.56 7.66
CA SER A 186 9.06 -14.19 8.89
C SER A 186 10.21 -14.68 9.76
N PRO A 187 10.27 -14.27 11.04
CA PRO A 187 11.26 -14.81 11.96
C PRO A 187 11.01 -16.29 12.29
N HIS A 188 9.89 -16.87 11.88
CA HIS A 188 9.56 -18.28 12.12
C HIS A 188 9.94 -19.21 10.96
N LYS A 189 10.40 -18.66 9.83
CA LYS A 189 10.86 -19.42 8.67
C LYS A 189 12.34 -19.79 8.83
N GLU A 190 12.66 -21.08 8.79
CA GLU A 190 14.04 -21.56 9.01
C GLU A 190 14.97 -21.24 7.84
N ASP A 191 14.47 -21.28 6.62
CA ASP A 191 15.16 -20.87 5.39
C ASP A 191 15.54 -19.38 5.39
N GLN A 192 14.82 -18.55 6.15
CA GLN A 192 15.11 -17.12 6.32
C GLN A 192 16.01 -16.80 7.51
N LYS A 193 16.46 -17.79 8.29
CA LYS A 193 17.27 -17.55 9.51
C LYS A 193 18.51 -16.69 9.25
N ALA A 194 19.13 -16.82 8.08
CA ALA A 194 20.31 -16.05 7.70
C ALA A 194 20.04 -14.55 7.54
N LEU A 195 18.79 -14.16 7.24
CA LEU A 195 18.35 -12.78 7.05
C LEU A 195 18.20 -12.03 8.37
N PHE A 196 18.03 -12.72 9.50
CA PHE A 196 17.79 -12.08 10.79
C PHE A 196 19.10 -11.85 11.57
N VAL A 197 19.22 -10.69 12.21
CA VAL A 197 20.22 -10.45 13.26
C VAL A 197 19.69 -10.95 14.61
N ASP A 198 18.39 -10.78 14.83
CA ASP A 198 17.65 -11.30 15.98
C ASP A 198 16.26 -11.74 15.50
N ARG A 199 15.85 -12.96 15.85
CA ARG A 199 14.54 -13.52 15.48
C ARG A 199 13.45 -13.14 16.49
N HIS A 200 13.79 -12.46 17.58
CA HIS A 200 12.84 -11.97 18.57
C HIS A 200 12.32 -10.57 18.21
N VAL A 201 11.41 -10.51 17.23
CA VAL A 201 10.75 -9.25 16.88
C VAL A 201 9.70 -8.90 17.93
N ASP A 202 10.03 -7.99 18.84
CA ASP A 202 9.15 -7.61 19.95
C ASP A 202 8.29 -6.38 19.66
N TRP A 203 7.16 -6.26 20.37
CA TRP A 203 6.25 -5.11 20.23
C TRP A 203 6.79 -3.85 20.92
N LYS A 204 7.73 -3.98 21.86
CA LYS A 204 8.25 -2.84 22.63
C LYS A 204 9.04 -1.91 21.75
N LYS A 205 9.83 -2.46 20.82
CA LYS A 205 10.59 -1.67 19.85
C LYS A 205 9.67 -0.93 18.88
N ALA A 206 8.60 -1.57 18.38
CA ALA A 206 7.58 -0.90 17.58
C ALA A 206 6.89 0.23 18.35
N THR A 207 6.52 0.01 19.62
CA THR A 207 6.00 1.07 20.51
C THR A 207 7.00 2.21 20.66
N SER A 208 8.28 1.90 20.91
CA SER A 208 9.33 2.91 21.03
C SER A 208 9.42 3.76 19.76
N ILE A 209 9.49 3.13 18.58
CA ILE A 209 9.53 3.83 17.29
C ILE A 209 8.34 4.77 17.17
N SER A 210 7.11 4.26 17.34
CA SER A 210 5.88 5.04 17.23
C SER A 210 5.85 6.22 18.19
N THR A 211 6.24 6.02 19.46
CA THR A 211 6.26 7.10 20.46
C THR A 211 7.36 8.14 20.22
N THR A 212 8.47 7.75 19.59
CA THR A 212 9.59 8.66 19.30
C THR A 212 9.36 9.47 18.03
N SER A 213 8.80 8.86 16.98
CA SER A 213 8.61 9.53 15.68
C SER A 213 7.19 10.07 15.47
N GLY A 214 6.20 9.63 16.25
CA GLY A 214 4.79 9.89 16.00
C GLY A 214 4.19 9.07 14.84
N MET A 215 4.99 8.18 14.23
CA MET A 215 4.57 7.35 13.11
C MET A 215 3.51 6.33 13.55
N SER A 216 2.64 5.93 12.60
CA SER A 216 1.61 4.93 12.82
C SER A 216 2.20 3.62 13.37
N TYR A 217 1.38 2.87 14.11
CA TYR A 217 1.84 1.62 14.70
C TYR A 217 2.10 0.54 13.64
N SER A 218 1.34 0.56 12.54
CA SER A 218 1.57 -0.31 11.38
C SER A 218 2.96 -0.10 10.79
N ASP A 219 3.29 1.14 10.45
CA ASP A 219 4.60 1.47 9.86
C ASP A 219 5.72 1.22 10.86
N SER A 220 5.45 1.42 12.15
CA SER A 220 6.39 1.09 13.23
C SER A 220 6.68 -0.41 13.30
N LEU A 221 5.70 -1.27 13.02
CA LEU A 221 5.91 -2.72 12.92
C LEU A 221 6.73 -3.09 11.68
N ILE A 222 6.53 -2.40 10.55
CA ILE A 222 7.32 -2.61 9.33
C ILE A 222 8.80 -2.25 9.59
N LEU A 223 9.06 -1.07 10.15
CA LEU A 223 10.42 -0.62 10.46
C LEU A 223 11.06 -1.49 11.55
N ASN A 224 10.29 -1.92 12.54
CA ASN A 224 10.75 -2.83 13.57
C ASN A 224 11.20 -4.18 12.98
N MET A 225 10.44 -4.75 12.05
CA MET A 225 10.82 -5.98 11.35
C MET A 225 12.15 -5.78 10.60
N LEU A 226 12.31 -4.67 9.87
CA LEU A 226 13.55 -4.35 9.16
C LEU A 226 14.77 -4.29 10.10
N LEU A 227 14.63 -3.65 11.26
CA LEU A 227 15.70 -3.52 12.26
C LEU A 227 16.18 -4.86 12.82
N HIS A 228 15.33 -5.89 12.79
CA HIS A 228 15.68 -7.24 13.22
C HIS A 228 16.36 -8.06 12.11
N THR A 229 16.59 -7.46 10.94
CA THR A 229 17.20 -8.12 9.78
C THR A 229 18.56 -7.53 9.40
N LYS A 230 19.30 -8.28 8.61
CA LYS A 230 20.49 -7.85 7.87
C LYS A 230 20.14 -7.14 6.56
N ILE A 231 18.86 -6.96 6.25
CA ILE A 231 18.42 -6.23 5.05
C ILE A 231 18.66 -4.75 5.31
N ASP A 232 19.37 -4.08 4.41
CA ASP A 232 19.77 -2.68 4.58
C ASP A 232 18.76 -1.70 4.01
N TYR A 233 17.87 -2.14 3.12
CA TYR A 233 17.03 -1.25 2.33
C TYR A 233 15.55 -1.40 2.64
N ILE A 234 14.85 -0.28 2.74
CA ILE A 234 13.40 -0.19 2.67
C ILE A 234 12.98 0.78 1.58
N MET A 235 12.00 0.41 0.76
CA MET A 235 11.44 1.26 -0.27
C MET A 235 10.06 1.78 0.15
N THR A 236 9.87 3.09 0.09
CA THR A 236 8.63 3.74 0.55
C THR A 236 8.35 5.04 -0.21
N LEU A 237 7.08 5.43 -0.24
CA LEU A 237 6.61 6.76 -0.62
C LEU A 237 6.24 7.62 0.61
N ASP A 238 6.19 7.04 1.81
CA ASP A 238 5.72 7.70 3.02
C ASP A 238 6.76 8.63 3.65
N TYR A 239 6.31 9.81 4.04
CA TYR A 239 7.12 10.77 4.80
C TYR A 239 7.45 10.25 6.19
N ASP A 240 6.49 9.62 6.88
CA ASP A 240 6.66 9.19 8.28
C ASP A 240 7.71 8.08 8.39
N MET A 241 7.76 7.17 7.41
CA MET A 241 8.79 6.14 7.32
C MET A 241 10.19 6.75 7.16
N VAL A 242 10.33 7.77 6.30
CA VAL A 242 11.59 8.49 6.11
C VAL A 242 12.04 9.19 7.39
N TYR A 243 11.12 9.83 8.10
CA TYR A 243 11.40 10.52 9.36
C TYR A 243 11.75 9.51 10.47
N ALA A 244 10.98 8.44 10.63
CA ALA A 244 11.22 7.44 11.65
C ALA A 244 12.54 6.70 11.44
N ALA A 245 12.88 6.35 10.19
CA ALA A 245 14.15 5.71 9.88
C ALA A 245 15.35 6.64 10.15
N ALA A 246 15.20 7.95 9.99
CA ALA A 246 16.23 8.93 10.33
C ALA A 246 16.64 8.89 11.80
N VAL A 247 15.68 8.61 12.69
CA VAL A 247 15.87 8.66 14.13
C VAL A 247 16.13 7.27 14.72
N SER A 248 15.38 6.27 14.24
CA SER A 248 15.32 4.93 14.85
C SER A 248 16.05 3.83 14.09
N ALA A 249 16.46 4.09 12.83
CA ALA A 249 17.09 3.10 11.95
C ALA A 249 18.21 3.73 11.09
N GLN A 250 19.15 4.41 11.74
CA GLN A 250 20.22 5.17 11.08
C GLN A 250 21.16 4.30 10.24
N ASP A 251 21.26 3.01 10.56
CA ASP A 251 22.01 1.99 9.84
C ASP A 251 21.29 1.44 8.60
N LYS A 252 20.00 1.74 8.45
CA LYS A 252 19.17 1.32 7.31
C LYS A 252 18.98 2.46 6.31
N TRP A 253 18.89 2.11 5.04
CA TRP A 253 18.70 3.02 3.92
C TRP A 253 17.24 3.05 3.47
N VAL A 254 16.69 4.25 3.35
CA VAL A 254 15.36 4.48 2.77
C VAL A 254 15.48 4.86 1.29
N ILE A 255 14.88 4.06 0.42
CA ILE A 255 14.80 4.27 -1.02
C ILE A 255 13.47 4.94 -1.36
N LEU A 256 13.52 6.07 -2.06
CA LEU A 256 12.35 6.88 -2.39
C LEU A 256 12.57 7.69 -3.69
N PRO A 257 11.51 8.24 -4.29
CA PRO A 257 11.63 9.14 -5.43
C PRO A 257 12.57 10.34 -5.20
N ASP A 258 13.35 10.69 -6.23
CA ASP A 258 14.36 11.76 -6.17
C ASP A 258 13.76 13.15 -5.87
N ASP A 259 12.55 13.42 -6.34
CA ASP A 259 11.80 14.66 -6.11
C ASP A 259 11.37 14.80 -4.65
N ARG A 260 10.91 13.71 -4.03
CA ARG A 260 10.51 13.69 -2.62
C ARG A 260 11.69 13.98 -1.70
N ILE A 261 12.91 13.54 -2.04
CA ILE A 261 14.15 13.80 -1.25
C ILE A 261 14.37 15.27 -0.94
N LYS A 262 14.05 16.17 -1.88
CA LYS A 262 14.30 17.61 -1.70
C LYS A 262 13.45 18.17 -0.56
N GLY A 263 12.20 17.73 -0.43
CA GLY A 263 11.30 18.13 0.66
C GLY A 263 11.86 17.77 2.03
N PHE A 264 12.49 16.60 2.16
CA PHE A 264 13.02 16.12 3.44
C PHE A 264 14.29 16.83 3.92
N LYS A 265 15.12 17.34 3.00
CA LYS A 265 16.38 18.03 3.37
C LYS A 265 16.13 19.30 4.17
N ALA A 266 15.02 19.98 3.93
CA ALA A 266 14.65 21.18 4.67
C ALA A 266 14.15 20.83 6.08
N THR A 267 13.29 19.82 6.22
CA THR A 267 12.64 19.45 7.49
C THR A 267 13.59 18.75 8.48
N LEU A 268 14.62 18.07 7.99
CA LEU A 268 15.56 17.30 8.80
C LEU A 268 16.88 18.06 9.09
N LYS A 269 16.93 19.37 8.80
CA LYS A 269 18.05 20.22 9.23
C LYS A 269 18.08 20.30 10.76
N GLY A 270 19.12 19.72 11.37
CA GLY A 270 19.38 19.85 12.81
C GLY A 270 18.93 18.66 13.67
N ILE A 271 18.31 17.63 13.08
CA ILE A 271 18.17 16.33 13.75
C ILE A 271 19.54 15.64 13.64
N GLN A 272 20.34 15.77 14.69
CA GLN A 272 21.64 15.12 14.90
C GLN A 272 21.47 13.94 15.85
#